data_AF-Q07LA9-F1
#
_entry.id   AF-Q07LA9-F1
#
_cell.length_a   1.000
_cell.length_b   1.000
_cell.length_c   1.000
_cell.angle_alpha   90.00
_cell.angle_beta   90.00
_cell.angle_gamma   90.00
#
_symmetry.space_group_name_H-M   'P 1'
#
loop_
_entity.id
_entity.type
_entity.pdbx_description
1 polymer ?
#
loop_
_entity_poly.entity_id
_entity_poly.type
_entity_poly.pdbx_seq_one_letter_code
_entity_poly.pdbx_strand_id
1 'polypeptide(L)'
;MGIFGRIFYSVPVVGWLVKDAVHGTDEAKYFFLFNALVVLAGAIYAFGYPLAITLALIGTGLGLSWIILLSMGDVIDRLMSRPAAAAISQEPAAEEPIREAA
;
A
#
# COMPACT_ATOMS: atom_id res chain seq x y z
N MET A 1 -5.64 20.22 17.51
CA MET A 1 -5.72 18.76 17.76
C MET A 1 -7.18 18.40 17.97
N GLY A 2 -7.78 17.64 17.06
CA GLY A 2 -9.22 17.32 17.09
C GLY A 2 -9.62 16.42 18.26
N ILE A 3 -10.92 16.42 18.59
CA ILE A 3 -11.55 15.66 19.69
C ILE A 3 -11.18 14.17 19.67
N PHE A 4 -10.99 13.58 18.48
CA PHE A 4 -10.55 12.20 18.29
C PHE A 4 -9.17 11.90 18.88
N GLY A 5 -8.21 12.83 18.78
CA GLY A 5 -6.87 12.65 19.34
C GLY A 5 -6.89 12.54 20.86
N ARG A 6 -7.72 13.35 21.53
CA ARG A 6 -7.83 13.33 22.99
C ARG A 6 -8.47 12.05 23.52
N ILE A 7 -9.42 11.47 22.78
CA ILE A 7 -10.07 10.20 23.13
C ILE A 7 -9.11 9.02 22.93
N PHE A 8 -8.35 9.00 21.83
CA PHE A 8 -7.37 7.95 21.55
C PHE A 8 -6.26 7.89 22.62
N TYR A 9 -5.76 9.05 23.06
CA TYR A 9 -4.78 9.14 24.15
C TYR A 9 -5.38 9.00 25.56
N SER A 10 -6.72 9.01 25.70
CA SER A 10 -7.39 8.75 26.98
C SER A 10 -7.59 7.27 27.27
N VAL A 11 -7.40 6.37 26.29
CA VAL A 11 -7.37 4.93 26.54
C VAL A 11 -6.01 4.63 27.19
N PRO A 12 -5.96 4.39 28.51
CA PRO A 12 -4.71 4.47 29.27
C PRO A 12 -3.71 3.37 28.90
N VAL A 13 -4.16 2.30 28.25
CA VAL A 13 -3.28 1.20 27.80
C VAL A 13 -2.77 1.47 26.37
N VAL A 14 -3.66 1.65 25.40
CA VAL A 14 -3.28 1.81 23.98
C VAL A 14 -2.58 3.13 23.71
N GLY A 15 -3.07 4.24 24.28
CA GLY A 15 -2.52 5.58 24.05
C GLY A 15 -1.11 5.76 24.61
N TRP A 16 -0.80 5.12 25.75
CA TRP A 16 0.54 5.11 26.33
C TRP A 16 1.50 4.24 25.53
N LEU A 17 1.07 3.03 25.15
CA LEU A 17 1.84 2.10 24.33
C LEU A 17 2.21 2.70 22.96
N VAL A 18 1.26 3.36 22.29
CA VAL A 18 1.52 4.05 21.02
C VAL A 18 2.49 5.22 21.22
N LYS A 19 2.32 6.00 22.29
CA LYS A 19 3.20 7.14 22.59
C LYS A 19 4.64 6.69 22.84
N ASP A 20 4.81 5.59 23.57
CA ASP A 20 6.10 5.01 23.93
C ASP A 20 6.78 4.33 22.73
N ALA A 21 6.02 3.70 21.84
CA ALA A 21 6.56 3.15 20.58
C ALA A 21 7.13 4.21 19.63
N VAL A 22 6.59 5.44 19.67
CA VAL A 22 6.98 6.55 18.78
C VAL A 22 8.15 7.35 19.34
N HIS A 23 8.23 7.53 20.66
CA HIS A 23 9.25 8.38 21.31
C HIS A 23 10.28 7.60 22.15
N GLY A 24 10.07 6.31 22.37
CA GLY A 24 10.92 5.45 23.20
C GLY A 24 12.10 4.83 22.45
N THR A 25 12.82 3.95 23.14
CA THR A 25 13.97 3.23 22.60
C THR A 25 13.56 2.20 21.55
N ASP A 26 14.52 1.66 20.78
CA ASP A 26 14.21 0.66 19.74
C ASP A 26 13.54 -0.61 20.32
N GLU A 27 13.80 -0.97 21.58
CA GLU A 27 13.09 -2.06 22.26
C GLU A 27 11.59 -1.78 22.47
N ALA A 28 11.20 -0.51 22.64
CA ALA A 28 9.81 -0.13 22.92
C ALA A 28 8.86 -0.50 21.78
N LYS A 29 9.36 -0.54 20.53
CA LYS A 29 8.60 -0.97 19.34
C LYS A 29 8.18 -2.44 19.43
N TYR A 30 9.04 -3.30 19.97
CA TYR A 30 8.74 -4.73 20.12
C TYR A 30 7.71 -4.96 21.23
N PHE A 31 7.84 -4.26 22.36
CA PHE A 31 6.84 -4.30 23.42
C PHE A 31 5.49 -3.77 22.94
N PHE A 32 5.50 -2.75 22.08
CA PHE A 32 4.28 -2.26 21.45
C PHE A 32 3.58 -3.31 20.60
N LEU A 33 4.32 -3.94 19.69
CA LEU A 33 3.78 -4.97 18.82
C LEU A 33 3.22 -6.15 19.63
N PHE A 34 3.95 -6.60 20.65
CA PHE A 34 3.49 -7.69 21.52
C PHE A 34 2.18 -7.33 22.24
N ASN A 35 2.13 -6.17 22.90
CA ASN A 35 0.92 -5.73 23.60
C ASN A 35 -0.26 -5.51 22.63
N ALA A 36 -0.02 -4.97 21.43
CA ALA A 36 -1.04 -4.82 20.41
C ALA A 36 -1.64 -6.17 19.99
N LEU A 37 -0.81 -7.20 19.81
CA LEU A 37 -1.25 -8.56 19.51
C LEU A 37 -2.04 -9.17 20.67
N VAL A 38 -1.60 -8.98 21.92
CA VAL A 38 -2.32 -9.48 23.10
C VAL A 38 -3.70 -8.80 23.25
N VAL A 39 -3.76 -7.48 23.08
CA VAL A 39 -5.03 -6.73 23.11
C VAL A 39 -5.94 -7.18 21.97
N LEU A 40 -5.40 -7.39 20.77
CA LEU A 40 -6.15 -7.91 19.64
C LEU A 40 -6.70 -9.31 19.92
N ALA A 41 -5.88 -10.22 20.46
CA ALA A 41 -6.33 -11.56 20.85
C ALA A 41 -7.42 -11.50 21.92
N GLY A 42 -7.28 -10.64 22.93
CA GLY A 42 -8.31 -10.39 23.94
C GLY A 42 -9.60 -9.83 23.34
N ALA A 43 -9.50 -8.92 22.37
CA ALA A 43 -10.66 -8.39 21.65
C ALA A 43 -11.35 -9.46 20.80
N ILE A 44 -10.59 -10.31 20.10
CA ILE A 44 -11.13 -11.45 19.36
C ILE A 44 -11.82 -12.43 20.32
N TYR A 45 -11.25 -12.66 21.51
CA TYR A 45 -11.89 -13.51 22.52
C TYR A 45 -13.21 -12.92 23.04
N ALA A 46 -13.25 -11.61 23.30
CA ALA A 46 -14.43 -10.93 23.85
C ALA A 46 -15.55 -10.73 22.82
N PHE A 47 -15.22 -10.34 21.58
CA PHE A 47 -16.19 -10.09 20.50
C PHE A 47 -16.42 -11.31 19.59
N GLY A 48 -15.53 -12.30 19.65
CA GLY A 48 -15.59 -13.53 18.88
C GLY A 48 -15.08 -13.41 17.44
N TYR A 49 -15.42 -14.42 16.64
CA TYR A 49 -15.11 -14.52 15.21
C TYR A 49 -15.50 -13.30 14.35
N PRO A 50 -16.60 -12.55 14.61
CA PRO A 50 -16.97 -11.39 13.80
C PRO A 50 -15.85 -10.35 13.68
N LEU A 51 -15.11 -10.11 14.76
CA LEU A 51 -14.00 -9.15 14.77
C LEU A 51 -12.82 -9.65 13.91
N ALA A 52 -12.47 -10.93 14.03
CA ALA A 52 -11.41 -11.53 13.22
C ALA A 52 -11.74 -11.51 11.72
N ILE A 53 -12.98 -11.85 11.35
CA ILE A 53 -13.45 -11.83 9.96
C ILE A 53 -13.41 -10.40 9.40
N THR A 54 -13.86 -9.41 10.18
CA THR A 54 -13.87 -8.02 9.75
C THR A 54 -12.45 -7.52 9.48
N LEU A 55 -11.49 -7.82 10.36
CA LEU A 55 -10.09 -7.45 10.16
C LEU A 55 -9.49 -8.14 8.93
N ALA A 56 -9.82 -9.41 8.71
CA ALA A 56 -9.40 -10.13 7.51
C ALA A 56 -9.94 -9.46 6.24
N LEU A 57 -11.22 -9.10 6.20
CA LEU A 57 -11.83 -8.41 5.05
C LEU A 57 -11.20 -7.04 4.78
N ILE A 58 -10.91 -6.28 5.84
CA ILE A 58 -10.18 -5.00 5.72
C ILE A 58 -8.78 -5.26 5.13
N GLY A 59 -8.06 -6.24 5.66
CA GLY A 59 -6.73 -6.64 5.16
C GLY A 59 -6.76 -7.06 3.69
N THR A 60 -7.74 -7.86 3.29
CA THR A 60 -7.95 -8.25 1.88
C THR A 60 -8.21 -7.04 1.00
N GLY A 61 -9.12 -6.14 1.41
CA GLY A 61 -9.42 -4.91 0.67
C GLY A 61 -8.19 -4.02 0.48
N LEU A 62 -7.40 -3.83 1.54
CA LEU A 62 -6.15 -3.09 1.48
C LEU A 62 -5.10 -3.78 0.59
N GLY A 63 -4.94 -5.10 0.69
CA GLY A 63 -3.99 -5.85 -0.13
C GLY A 63 -4.33 -5.79 -1.63
N LEU A 64 -5.62 -5.95 -1.97
CA LEU A 64 -6.10 -5.79 -3.34
C LEU A 64 -5.91 -4.34 -3.84
N SER A 65 -6.23 -3.36 -3.01
CA SER A 65 -6.03 -1.95 -3.37
C SER A 65 -4.54 -1.63 -3.59
N TRP A 66 -3.67 -2.19 -2.75
CA TRP A 66 -2.23 -2.02 -2.82
C TRP A 66 -1.65 -2.58 -4.12
N ILE A 67 -2.00 -3.81 -4.50
CA ILE A 67 -1.50 -4.40 -5.74
C ILE A 67 -2.03 -3.67 -6.98
N ILE A 68 -3.28 -3.22 -6.96
CA ILE A 68 -3.83 -2.40 -8.05
C ILE A 68 -3.07 -1.08 -8.17
N LEU A 69 -2.80 -0.41 -7.04
CA LEU A 69 -2.09 0.86 -7.02
C LEU A 69 -0.66 0.70 -7.53
N LEU A 70 0.05 -0.34 -7.10
CA LEU A 70 1.39 -0.65 -7.59
C LEU A 70 1.39 -1.01 -9.08
N SER A 71 0.41 -1.78 -9.54
CA SER A 71 0.32 -2.19 -10.94
C SER A 71 -0.09 -1.04 -11.87
N MET A 72 -0.84 -0.04 -11.37
CA MET A 72 -1.20 1.14 -12.16
C MET A 72 0.02 1.94 -12.63
N GLY A 73 1.13 1.93 -11.88
CA GLY A 73 2.39 2.56 -12.31
C GLY A 73 2.85 2.04 -13.68
N ASP A 74 2.92 0.72 -13.84
CA ASP A 74 3.32 0.08 -15.10
C ASP A 74 2.38 0.43 -16.26
N VAL A 75 1.09 0.56 -16.00
CA VAL A 75 0.09 0.91 -17.02
C VAL A 75 0.27 2.37 -17.47
N ILE A 76 0.49 3.29 -16.52
CA ILE A 76 0.72 4.71 -16.81
C ILE A 76 2.02 4.88 -17.60
N ASP A 77 3.09 4.18 -17.21
CA ASP A 77 4.38 4.24 -17.91
C ASP A 77 4.26 3.78 -19.37
N ARG A 78 3.47 2.73 -19.63
CA ARG A 78 3.17 2.28 -21.00
C ARG A 78 2.37 3.31 -21.79
N LEU A 79 1.41 3.99 -21.18
CA LEU A 79 0.64 5.04 -21.85
C LEU A 79 1.53 6.23 -22.24
N MET A 80 2.46 6.60 -21.36
CA MET A 80 3.41 7.69 -21.59
C MET A 80 4.48 7.34 -22.63
N SER A 81 4.80 6.05 -22.80
CA SER A 81 5.83 5.57 -23.74
C SER A 81 5.31 5.28 -25.16
N ARG A 82 4.00 5.00 -25.32
CA ARG A 82 3.35 4.79 -26.64
C ARG A 82 3.45 5.97 -27.63
N PRO A 83 3.34 7.26 -27.24
CA PRO A 83 3.49 8.35 -28.19
C PRO A 83 4.90 8.47 -28.79
N ALA A 84 5.94 8.05 -28.07
CA ALA A 84 7.32 8.10 -28.55
C ALA A 84 7.66 6.92 -29.49
N ALA A 85 7.19 5.71 -29.17
CA ALA A 85 7.46 4.52 -30.00
C ALA A 85 6.75 4.57 -31.37
N ALA A 86 5.54 5.13 -31.42
CA ALA A 86 4.79 5.28 -32.68
C ALA A 86 5.46 6.27 -33.65
N ALA A 87 6.22 7.25 -33.15
CA ALA A 87 6.96 8.20 -33.98
C ALA A 87 8.22 7.59 -34.61
N ILE A 88 8.84 6.60 -33.96
CA ILE A 88 10.09 5.96 -34.42
C ILE A 88 9.81 4.92 -35.52
N SER A 89 8.64 4.28 -35.52
CA SER A 89 8.24 3.32 -36.56
C SER A 89 7.80 3.98 -37.89
N GLN A 90 7.75 5.30 -37.96
CA GLN A 90 7.42 6.06 -39.18
C GLN A 90 8.64 6.58 -39.94
N GLU A 91 9.86 6.24 -39.54
CA GLU A 91 11.00 6.46 -40.44
C GLU A 91 10.77 5.56 -41.67
N PRO A 92 10.43 6.15 -42.84
CA PRO A 92 10.13 5.36 -44.00
C PRO A 92 11.44 4.66 -44.37
N ALA A 93 11.35 3.34 -44.55
CA ALA A 93 12.34 2.60 -45.32
C ALA A 93 12.50 3.37 -46.63
N ALA A 94 13.55 4.20 -46.71
CA ALA A 94 13.89 4.94 -47.90
C ALA A 94 13.97 3.89 -49.00
N GLU A 95 13.08 4.04 -49.97
CA GLU A 95 13.04 3.26 -51.19
C GLU A 95 14.46 2.96 -51.60
N GLU A 96 14.79 1.68 -51.72
CA GLU A 96 15.87 1.27 -52.58
C GLU A 96 15.24 1.22 -53.98
N PRO A 97 15.31 2.29 -54.81
CA PRO A 97 14.83 2.18 -56.17
C PRO A 97 15.79 1.24 -56.88
N ILE A 98 15.30 0.02 -57.09
CA ILE A 98 15.67 -0.92 -58.13
C ILE A 98 16.21 -0.13 -59.34
N ARG A 99 17.53 0.02 -59.41
CA ARG A 99 18.25 0.29 -60.67
C ARG A 99 18.60 -1.05 -61.28
N GLU A 100 17.54 -1.79 -61.59
CA GLU A 100 17.52 -2.88 -62.53
C GLU A 100 16.60 -2.38 -63.66
N ALA A 101 17.09 -2.42 -64.91
CA ALA A 101 16.48 -1.92 -66.14
C ALA A 101 16.66 -0.43 -66.50
N ALA A 102 17.81 -0.11 -67.12
CA ALA A 102 17.91 0.65 -68.38
C ALA A 102 19.33 0.54 -68.97
#